data_AF-A0A284VKD0-F1
#
_entry.id   AF-A0A284VKD0-F1
#
_cell.length_a   1.000
_cell.length_b   1.000
_cell.length_c   1.000
_cell.angle_alpha   90.00
_cell.angle_beta   90.00
_cell.angle_gamma   90.00
#
_symmetry.space_group_name_H-M   'P 1'
#
loop_
_entity.id
_entity.type
_entity.pdbx_description
1 polymer ?
#
loop_
_entity_poly.entity_id
_entity_poly.type
_entity_poly.pdbx_seq_one_letter_code
_entity_poly.pdbx_strand_id
1 'polypeptide(L)'
;MSSDSLKLVKNHLEASMGDLGIRIYHRSISKLNISANPSRKELEALMAYIETMVVKLYGNDKSKAIIDDLRKELADFDKFFDKFFGSKIKDTMDHFFEMKGVPGEPEIEQISKYLISNGYEQNEKNLNKMLKQYSKEKIIRAFKWGIINNNIKSFLDSNPAYTQIDVEFFINQMKQNKFDVDDTDIKDKIEKERLFRKFNYMERRESEDEKISRQCTALFNSNNKINYEYIFSDKELVQLTMDFVSATVDQIRKERQ
;
A
#
# COMPACT_ATOMS: atom_id res chain seq x y z
N MET A 1 -8.04 0.05 14.41
CA MET A 1 -8.65 0.82 15.52
C MET A 1 -7.95 0.40 16.79
N SER A 2 -7.18 1.31 17.40
CA SER A 2 -6.28 0.98 18.52
C SER A 2 -7.02 1.04 19.87
N SER A 3 -6.39 0.53 20.93
CA SER A 3 -6.81 0.75 22.32
C SER A 3 -6.97 2.25 22.68
N ASP A 4 -6.34 3.15 21.90
CA ASP A 4 -6.45 4.59 22.10
C ASP A 4 -7.80 5.14 21.62
N SER A 5 -8.49 4.46 20.71
CA SER A 5 -9.87 4.82 20.32
C SER A 5 -10.84 4.64 21.50
N LEU A 6 -10.66 3.58 22.30
CA LEU A 6 -11.42 3.37 23.53
C LEU A 6 -11.08 4.40 24.61
N LYS A 7 -9.80 4.76 24.71
CA LYS A 7 -9.33 5.79 25.63
C LYS A 7 -9.87 7.16 25.25
N LEU A 8 -9.94 7.48 23.96
CA LEU A 8 -10.54 8.69 23.42
C LEU A 8 -12.03 8.76 23.77
N VAL A 9 -12.79 7.68 23.52
CA VAL A 9 -14.22 7.60 23.89
C VAL A 9 -14.40 7.80 25.40
N LYS A 10 -13.59 7.14 26.23
CA LYS A 10 -13.64 7.30 27.68
C LYS A 10 -13.36 8.75 28.10
N ASN A 11 -12.26 9.33 27.63
CA ASN A 11 -11.83 10.67 28.00
C ASN A 11 -12.85 11.73 27.56
N HIS A 12 -13.42 11.59 26.37
CA HIS A 12 -14.43 12.50 25.87
C HIS A 12 -15.71 12.43 26.72
N LEU A 13 -16.17 11.22 27.07
CA LEU A 13 -17.35 11.06 27.94
C LEU A 13 -17.10 11.58 29.35
N GLU A 14 -15.90 11.37 29.88
CA GLU A 14 -15.47 11.94 31.15
C GLU A 14 -15.44 13.47 31.12
N ALA A 15 -14.90 14.08 30.06
CA ALA A 15 -14.89 15.54 29.90
C ALA A 15 -16.31 16.12 29.75
N SER A 16 -17.18 15.45 29.00
CA SER A 16 -18.53 15.93 28.69
C SER A 16 -19.55 15.69 29.81
N MET A 17 -19.35 14.64 30.63
CA MET A 17 -20.38 14.15 31.57
C MET A 17 -19.82 13.79 32.97
N GLY A 18 -18.52 13.96 33.21
CA GLY A 18 -17.85 13.57 34.45
C GLY A 18 -17.94 12.07 34.74
N ASP A 19 -18.05 11.71 36.02
CA ASP A 19 -18.17 10.33 36.50
C ASP A 19 -19.35 9.56 35.90
N LEU A 20 -20.39 10.27 35.45
CA LEU A 20 -21.53 9.65 34.77
C LEU A 20 -21.11 9.11 33.40
N GLY A 21 -20.27 9.86 32.67
CA GLY A 21 -19.69 9.45 31.40
C GLY A 21 -18.80 8.21 31.53
N ILE A 22 -17.95 8.19 32.56
CA ILE A 22 -17.10 7.02 32.87
C ILE A 22 -17.96 5.77 33.14
N ARG A 23 -19.05 5.92 33.91
CA ARG A 23 -19.97 4.82 34.20
C ARG A 23 -20.71 4.32 32.97
N ILE A 24 -21.15 5.24 32.10
CA ILE A 24 -21.77 4.89 30.81
C ILE A 24 -20.77 4.12 29.94
N TYR A 25 -19.52 4.59 29.85
CA TYR A 25 -18.47 3.91 29.11
C TYR A 25 -18.26 2.47 29.60
N HIS A 26 -17.98 2.28 30.90
CA HIS A 26 -17.72 0.94 31.44
C HIS A 26 -18.92 0.00 31.29
N ARG A 27 -20.14 0.50 31.51
CA ARG A 27 -21.37 -0.28 31.30
C ARG A 27 -21.54 -0.68 29.83
N SER A 28 -21.22 0.21 28.89
CA SER A 28 -21.32 -0.06 27.46
C SER A 28 -20.30 -1.10 27.00
N ILE A 29 -19.03 -0.96 27.41
CA ILE A 29 -17.96 -1.93 27.12
C ILE A 29 -18.34 -3.32 27.63
N SER A 30 -18.79 -3.42 28.88
CA SER A 30 -19.20 -4.69 29.48
C SER A 30 -20.43 -5.28 28.80
N LYS A 31 -21.43 -4.46 28.45
CA LYS A 31 -22.68 -4.95 27.83
C LYS A 31 -22.47 -5.46 26.41
N LEU A 32 -21.61 -4.80 25.65
CA LEU A 32 -21.31 -5.15 24.26
C LEU A 32 -20.15 -6.14 24.13
N ASN A 33 -19.49 -6.49 25.24
CA ASN A 33 -18.32 -7.36 25.29
C ASN A 33 -17.21 -6.89 24.34
N ILE A 34 -16.94 -5.57 24.34
CA ILE A 34 -15.95 -4.94 23.48
C ILE A 34 -14.56 -5.39 23.91
N SER A 35 -13.76 -5.91 22.97
CA SER A 35 -12.38 -6.30 23.24
C SER A 35 -11.48 -5.09 23.53
N ALA A 36 -10.31 -5.32 24.14
CA ALA A 36 -9.33 -4.24 24.41
C ALA A 36 -8.89 -3.48 23.13
N ASN A 37 -9.05 -4.10 21.96
CA ASN A 37 -8.74 -3.56 20.65
C ASN A 37 -9.97 -3.65 19.74
N PRO A 38 -10.92 -2.70 19.85
CA PRO A 38 -12.18 -2.80 19.16
C PRO A 38 -12.00 -2.73 17.65
N SER A 39 -12.68 -3.58 16.91
CA SER A 39 -12.91 -3.38 15.48
C SER A 39 -13.77 -2.13 15.22
N ARG A 40 -13.76 -1.64 13.98
CA ARG A 40 -14.61 -0.51 13.56
C ARG A 40 -16.09 -0.77 13.83
N LYS A 41 -16.55 -2.00 13.56
CA LYS A 41 -17.93 -2.43 13.82
C LYS A 41 -18.27 -2.45 15.32
N GLU A 42 -17.32 -2.88 16.16
CA GLU A 42 -17.47 -2.81 17.62
C GLU A 42 -17.54 -1.36 18.12
N LEU A 43 -16.72 -0.47 17.56
CA LEU A 43 -16.77 0.97 17.86
C LEU A 43 -18.09 1.62 17.43
N GLU A 44 -18.61 1.29 16.25
CA GLU A 44 -19.91 1.79 15.79
C GLU A 44 -21.05 1.30 16.69
N ALA A 45 -21.02 0.03 17.10
CA ALA A 45 -21.97 -0.52 18.06
C ALA A 45 -21.87 0.16 19.44
N LEU A 46 -20.63 0.42 19.89
CA LEU A 46 -20.37 1.15 21.13
C LEU A 46 -20.95 2.56 21.07
N MET A 47 -20.71 3.29 19.99
CA MET A 47 -21.24 4.65 19.78
C MET A 47 -22.77 4.68 19.79
N ALA A 48 -23.43 3.77 19.06
CA ALA A 48 -24.89 3.70 19.03
C ALA A 48 -25.49 3.36 20.41
N TYR A 49 -24.82 2.49 21.17
CA TYR A 49 -25.26 2.14 22.52
C TYR A 49 -25.09 3.30 23.51
N ILE A 50 -23.96 4.01 23.45
CA ILE A 50 -23.70 5.20 24.26
C ILE A 50 -24.71 6.29 23.92
N GLU A 51 -24.97 6.56 22.64
CA GLU A 51 -25.99 7.51 22.19
C GLU A 51 -27.35 7.19 22.80
N THR A 52 -27.77 5.92 22.77
CA THR A 52 -29.03 5.47 23.39
C THR A 52 -29.08 5.77 24.90
N MET A 53 -27.96 5.63 25.60
CA MET A 53 -27.86 5.87 27.04
C MET A 53 -27.84 7.37 27.37
N VAL A 54 -27.13 8.18 26.57
CA VAL A 54 -27.04 9.63 26.75
C VAL A 54 -28.38 10.31 26.43
N VAL A 55 -29.08 9.87 25.37
CA VAL A 55 -30.44 10.34 25.01
C VAL A 55 -31.40 10.18 26.18
N LYS A 56 -31.37 9.03 26.88
CA LYS A 56 -32.24 8.76 28.04
C LYS A 56 -31.99 9.71 29.21
N LEU A 57 -30.79 10.28 29.32
CA LEU A 57 -30.39 11.11 30.45
C LEU A 57 -30.56 12.61 30.17
N TYR A 58 -30.26 13.04 28.95
CA TYR A 58 -30.17 14.47 28.59
C TYR A 58 -31.13 14.90 27.48
N GLY A 59 -31.91 13.97 26.91
CA GLY A 59 -32.77 14.23 25.76
C GLY A 59 -32.01 14.29 24.43
N ASN A 60 -32.75 14.37 23.33
CA ASN A 60 -32.19 14.30 21.97
C ASN A 60 -31.19 15.44 21.66
N ASP A 61 -31.49 16.68 22.05
CA ASP A 61 -30.70 17.82 21.59
C ASP A 61 -29.30 17.86 22.23
N LYS A 62 -29.20 17.61 23.53
CA LYS A 62 -27.91 17.57 24.24
C LYS A 62 -27.11 16.31 23.94
N SER A 63 -27.77 15.16 23.77
CA SER A 63 -27.08 13.93 23.40
C SER A 63 -26.47 14.01 22.01
N LYS A 64 -27.18 14.62 21.05
CA LYS A 64 -26.68 14.80 19.69
C LYS A 64 -25.38 15.61 19.67
N ALA A 65 -25.30 16.72 20.41
CA ALA A 65 -24.08 17.53 20.48
C ALA A 65 -22.87 16.72 21.00
N ILE A 66 -23.02 16.01 22.11
CA ILE A 66 -21.95 15.19 22.70
C ILE A 66 -21.49 14.07 21.75
N ILE A 67 -22.45 13.41 21.10
CA ILE A 67 -22.15 12.27 20.23
C ILE A 67 -21.58 12.71 18.88
N ASP A 68 -22.04 13.84 18.32
CA ASP A 68 -21.51 14.38 17.08
C ASP A 68 -20.06 14.88 17.26
N ASP A 69 -19.73 15.50 18.40
CA ASP A 69 -18.35 15.88 18.74
C ASP A 69 -17.46 14.64 18.92
N LEU A 70 -17.93 13.62 19.62
CA LEU A 70 -17.20 12.36 19.76
C LEU A 70 -16.98 11.64 18.41
N ARG A 71 -17.99 11.65 17.52
CA ARG A 71 -17.86 11.09 16.15
C ARG A 71 -16.81 11.85 15.35
N LYS A 72 -16.76 13.18 15.49
CA LYS A 72 -15.78 14.02 14.82
C LYS A 72 -14.37 13.75 15.33
N GLU A 73 -14.17 13.68 16.65
CA GLU A 73 -12.86 13.33 17.23
C GLU A 73 -12.38 11.94 16.79
N LEU A 74 -13.28 10.95 16.71
CA LEU A 74 -12.93 9.62 16.18
C LEU A 74 -12.56 9.67 14.69
N ALA A 75 -13.29 10.43 13.88
CA ALA A 75 -12.98 10.57 12.45
C ALA A 75 -11.65 11.31 12.20
N ASP A 76 -11.33 12.32 13.03
CA ASP A 76 -10.07 13.04 12.96
C ASP A 76 -8.91 12.18 13.48
N PHE A 77 -9.15 11.34 14.49
CA PHE A 77 -8.21 10.32 14.96
C PHE A 77 -7.90 9.28 13.89
N ASP A 78 -8.90 8.76 13.18
CA ASP A 78 -8.72 7.82 12.06
C ASP A 78 -7.90 8.44 10.93
N LYS A 79 -8.24 9.68 10.53
CA LYS A 79 -7.49 10.41 9.51
C LYS A 79 -6.05 10.70 9.94
N PHE A 80 -5.83 11.02 11.22
CA PHE A 80 -4.49 11.18 11.78
C PHE A 80 -3.74 9.84 11.75
N PHE A 81 -4.39 8.74 12.14
CA PHE A 81 -3.79 7.42 12.12
C PHE A 81 -3.37 7.01 10.70
N ASP A 82 -4.28 7.11 9.73
CA ASP A 82 -3.99 6.79 8.33
C ASP A 82 -2.88 7.69 7.75
N LYS A 83 -2.87 8.97 8.10
CA LYS A 83 -1.87 9.94 7.60
C LYS A 83 -0.50 9.80 8.26
N PHE A 84 -0.44 9.44 9.55
CA PHE A 84 0.78 9.47 10.36
C PHE A 84 1.42 8.07 10.52
N PHE A 85 0.61 7.02 10.47
CA PHE A 85 1.05 5.62 10.58
C PHE A 85 1.16 4.96 9.21
N GLY A 86 0.31 5.36 8.24
CA GLY A 86 0.44 4.95 6.84
C GLY A 86 1.79 5.35 6.22
N SER A 87 2.36 6.50 6.61
CA SER A 87 3.70 6.89 6.16
C SER A 87 4.79 5.99 6.73
N LYS A 88 4.75 5.64 8.02
CA LYS A 88 5.83 4.88 8.66
C LYS A 88 5.85 3.39 8.29
N ILE A 89 4.69 2.78 8.06
CA ILE A 89 4.61 1.43 7.48
C ILE A 89 5.23 1.44 6.08
N LYS A 90 4.83 2.43 5.27
CA LYS A 90 5.34 2.63 3.92
C LYS A 90 6.86 2.85 3.92
N ASP A 91 7.36 3.77 4.74
CA ASP A 91 8.78 4.09 4.87
C ASP A 91 9.60 2.87 5.31
N THR A 92 9.08 2.07 6.25
CA THR A 92 9.73 0.84 6.71
C THR A 92 9.83 -0.19 5.60
N MET A 93 8.76 -0.38 4.83
CA MET A 93 8.75 -1.29 3.68
C MET A 93 9.65 -0.77 2.57
N ASP A 94 9.58 0.51 2.24
CA ASP A 94 10.42 1.14 1.21
C ASP A 94 11.90 0.98 1.55
N HIS A 95 12.29 1.26 2.79
CA HIS A 95 13.64 1.02 3.27
C HIS A 95 14.05 -0.46 3.18
N PHE A 96 13.14 -1.38 3.48
CA PHE A 96 13.42 -2.81 3.34
C PHE A 96 13.67 -3.20 1.87
N PHE A 97 12.86 -2.72 0.95
CA PHE A 97 13.02 -2.95 -0.49
C PHE A 97 14.36 -2.41 -1.00
N GLU A 98 14.77 -1.23 -0.55
CA GLU A 98 16.07 -0.65 -0.91
C GLU A 98 17.26 -1.47 -0.38
N MET A 99 17.18 -1.95 0.85
CA MET A 99 18.30 -2.59 1.55
C MET A 99 18.41 -4.10 1.32
N LYS A 100 17.28 -4.80 1.34
CA LYS A 100 17.20 -6.27 1.32
C LYS A 100 16.40 -6.82 0.14
N GLY A 101 15.60 -5.99 -0.52
CA GLY A 101 14.79 -6.39 -1.65
C GLY A 101 13.40 -6.90 -1.27
N VAL A 102 12.88 -7.85 -2.04
CA VAL A 102 11.52 -8.37 -1.87
C VAL A 102 11.41 -9.17 -0.56
N PRO A 103 10.52 -8.82 0.38
CA PRO A 103 10.42 -9.52 1.66
C PRO A 103 9.66 -10.85 1.51
N GLY A 104 10.16 -11.90 2.16
CA GLY A 104 9.44 -13.16 2.35
C GLY A 104 8.46 -13.09 3.53
N GLU A 105 7.64 -14.12 3.69
CA GLU A 105 6.69 -14.22 4.81
C GLU A 105 7.36 -14.13 6.19
N PRO A 106 8.51 -14.81 6.45
CA PRO A 106 9.20 -14.66 7.72
C PRO A 106 9.67 -13.23 7.98
N GLU A 107 10.16 -12.53 6.96
CA GLU A 107 10.58 -11.12 7.08
C GLU A 107 9.37 -10.20 7.31
N ILE A 108 8.24 -10.44 6.64
CA ILE A 108 7.00 -9.69 6.88
C ILE A 108 6.53 -9.85 8.32
N GLU A 109 6.57 -11.07 8.88
CA GLU A 109 6.23 -11.31 10.29
C GLU A 109 7.17 -10.55 11.23
N GLN A 110 8.48 -10.52 10.93
CA GLN A 110 9.44 -9.76 11.73
C GLN A 110 9.20 -8.24 11.66
N ILE A 111 8.95 -7.71 10.46
CA ILE A 111 8.61 -6.29 10.25
C ILE A 111 7.33 -5.96 11.01
N SER A 112 6.32 -6.83 10.95
CA SER A 112 5.06 -6.67 11.67
C SER A 112 5.26 -6.61 13.17
N LYS A 113 6.02 -7.54 13.75
CA LYS A 113 6.38 -7.53 15.18
C LYS A 113 7.15 -6.27 15.58
N TYR A 114 8.08 -5.82 14.76
CA TYR A 114 8.80 -4.56 14.97
C TYR A 114 7.85 -3.36 14.93
N LEU A 115 6.91 -3.32 13.99
CA LEU A 115 5.97 -2.22 13.89
C LEU A 115 4.96 -2.21 15.06
N ILE A 116 4.50 -3.39 15.51
CA ILE A 116 3.64 -3.52 16.69
C ILE A 116 4.37 -3.05 17.95
N SER A 117 5.62 -3.43 18.15
CA SER A 117 6.40 -3.02 19.33
C SER A 117 6.66 -1.51 19.38
N ASN A 118 6.61 -0.84 18.22
CA ASN A 118 6.69 0.61 18.10
C ASN A 118 5.31 1.31 18.09
N GLY A 119 4.22 0.57 18.33
CA GLY A 119 2.87 1.10 18.49
C GLY A 119 2.12 1.38 17.19
N TYR A 120 2.52 0.80 16.05
CA TYR A 120 1.95 1.17 14.74
C TYR A 120 0.62 0.49 14.38
N GLU A 121 0.38 -0.73 14.84
CA GLU A 121 -0.86 -1.50 14.68
C GLU A 121 -0.87 -2.58 15.79
N GLN A 122 -2.02 -3.01 16.28
CA GLN A 122 -2.08 -4.02 17.36
C GLN A 122 -2.52 -5.40 16.86
N ASN A 123 -3.13 -5.45 15.68
CA ASN A 123 -3.52 -6.71 15.05
C ASN A 123 -2.44 -7.18 14.07
N GLU A 124 -1.55 -8.06 14.53
CA GLU A 124 -0.48 -8.65 13.73
C GLU A 124 -0.99 -9.28 12.42
N LYS A 125 -2.15 -9.93 12.45
CA LYS A 125 -2.75 -10.54 11.27
C LYS A 125 -3.18 -9.50 10.24
N ASN A 126 -3.75 -8.38 10.69
CA ASN A 126 -4.14 -7.28 9.80
C ASN A 126 -2.90 -6.57 9.24
N LEU A 127 -1.91 -6.31 10.09
CA LEU A 127 -0.65 -5.68 9.67
C LEU A 127 0.09 -6.56 8.65
N ASN A 128 0.23 -7.86 8.91
CA ASN A 128 0.80 -8.81 7.94
C ASN A 128 0.07 -8.78 6.60
N LYS A 129 -1.27 -8.71 6.61
CA LYS A 129 -2.06 -8.60 5.38
C LYS A 129 -1.76 -7.28 4.64
N MET A 130 -1.67 -6.16 5.36
CA MET A 130 -1.33 -4.86 4.77
C MET A 130 0.09 -4.84 4.20
N LEU A 131 1.08 -5.38 4.93
CA LEU A 131 2.47 -5.48 4.46
C LEU A 131 2.59 -6.38 3.22
N LYS A 132 1.89 -7.52 3.21
CA LYS A 132 1.79 -8.40 2.03
C LYS A 132 1.18 -7.65 0.84
N GLN A 133 0.07 -6.93 1.04
CA GLN A 133 -0.58 -6.16 -0.01
C GLN A 133 0.32 -5.03 -0.55
N TYR A 134 0.98 -4.28 0.33
CA TYR A 134 1.93 -3.25 -0.05
C TYR A 134 3.08 -3.81 -0.89
N SER A 135 3.65 -4.94 -0.46
CA SER A 135 4.69 -5.65 -1.20
C SER A 135 4.20 -6.03 -2.60
N LYS A 136 3.00 -6.60 -2.73
CA LYS A 136 2.39 -6.94 -4.03
C LYS A 136 2.26 -5.74 -4.94
N GLU A 137 1.69 -4.64 -4.45
CA GLU A 137 1.48 -3.42 -5.23
C GLU A 137 2.81 -2.86 -5.74
N LYS A 138 3.84 -2.87 -4.90
CA LYS A 138 5.18 -2.42 -5.28
C LYS A 138 5.81 -3.33 -6.34
N ILE A 139 5.65 -4.65 -6.24
CA ILE A 139 6.11 -5.61 -7.25
C ILE A 139 5.35 -5.44 -8.57
N ILE A 140 4.02 -5.30 -8.52
CA ILE A 140 3.17 -5.05 -9.71
C ILE A 140 3.65 -3.79 -10.43
N ARG A 141 3.87 -2.71 -9.67
CA ARG A 141 4.40 -1.46 -10.21
C ARG A 141 5.76 -1.67 -10.87
N ALA A 142 6.68 -2.36 -10.21
CA ALA A 142 8.01 -2.64 -10.75
C ALA A 142 7.92 -3.42 -12.08
N PHE A 143 7.11 -4.47 -12.15
CA PHE A 143 6.91 -5.23 -13.39
C PHE A 143 6.29 -4.41 -14.52
N LYS A 144 5.23 -3.64 -14.24
CA LYS A 144 4.61 -2.76 -15.24
C LYS A 144 5.64 -1.78 -15.79
N TRP A 145 6.44 -1.16 -14.93
CA TRP A 145 7.52 -0.27 -15.36
C TRP A 145 8.63 -0.97 -16.13
N GLY A 146 9.01 -2.18 -15.72
CA GLY A 146 9.95 -3.01 -16.46
C GLY A 146 9.50 -3.30 -17.88
N ILE A 147 8.23 -3.68 -18.06
CA ILE A 147 7.63 -3.92 -19.39
C ILE A 147 7.61 -2.63 -20.22
N ILE A 148 7.17 -1.51 -19.62
CA ILE A 148 7.16 -0.20 -20.29
C ILE A 148 8.57 0.18 -20.77
N ASN A 149 9.58 0.03 -19.92
CA ASN A 149 10.97 0.36 -20.27
C ASN A 149 11.50 -0.52 -21.41
N ASN A 150 11.17 -1.82 -21.42
CA ASN A 150 11.52 -2.71 -22.53
C ASN A 150 10.83 -2.30 -23.83
N ASN A 151 9.55 -1.92 -23.77
CA ASN A 151 8.82 -1.40 -24.93
C ASN A 151 9.41 -0.09 -25.45
N ILE A 152 9.83 0.83 -24.56
CA ILE A 152 10.53 2.07 -24.95
C ILE A 152 11.83 1.74 -25.67
N LYS A 153 12.64 0.80 -25.15
CA LYS A 153 13.88 0.38 -25.81
C LYS A 153 13.60 -0.18 -27.21
N SER A 154 12.66 -1.11 -27.32
CA SER A 154 12.28 -1.69 -28.61
C SER A 154 11.71 -0.65 -29.58
N PHE A 155 10.96 0.34 -29.09
CA PHE A 155 10.48 1.46 -29.90
C PHE A 155 11.64 2.27 -30.48
N LEU A 156 12.62 2.62 -29.64
CA LEU A 156 13.80 3.38 -30.06
C LEU A 156 14.75 2.57 -30.96
N ASP A 157 14.82 1.26 -30.80
CA ASP A 157 15.57 0.35 -31.69
C ASP A 157 14.94 0.31 -33.08
N SER A 158 13.60 0.27 -33.14
CA SER A 158 12.85 0.20 -34.39
C SER A 158 12.71 1.55 -35.08
N ASN A 159 12.77 2.66 -34.31
CA ASN A 159 12.56 4.02 -34.80
C ASN A 159 13.65 4.98 -34.31
N PRO A 160 14.88 4.89 -34.85
CA PRO A 160 15.99 5.77 -34.43
C PRO A 160 15.75 7.26 -34.71
N ALA A 161 14.88 7.57 -35.67
CA ALA A 161 14.49 8.91 -36.08
C ALA A 161 12.98 9.12 -35.94
N TYR A 162 12.42 8.71 -34.80
CA TYR A 162 10.99 8.83 -34.52
C TYR A 162 10.50 10.29 -34.61
N THR A 163 9.26 10.45 -35.07
CA THR A 163 8.52 11.71 -35.08
C THR A 163 7.59 11.80 -33.87
N GLN A 164 6.98 12.97 -33.68
CA GLN A 164 5.98 13.14 -32.63
C GLN A 164 4.74 12.25 -32.83
N ILE A 165 4.37 11.97 -34.09
CA ILE A 165 3.26 11.08 -34.43
C ILE A 165 3.56 9.64 -33.98
N ASP A 166 4.80 9.19 -34.16
CA ASP A 166 5.23 7.85 -33.75
C ASP A 166 5.17 7.67 -32.23
N VAL A 167 5.52 8.73 -31.48
CA VAL A 167 5.43 8.76 -30.01
C VAL A 167 3.97 8.69 -29.54
N GLU A 168 3.08 9.46 -30.17
CA GLU A 168 1.66 9.43 -29.85
C GLU A 168 1.04 8.06 -30.17
N PHE A 169 1.41 7.46 -31.29
CA PHE A 169 0.99 6.11 -31.65
C PHE A 169 1.50 5.07 -30.64
N PHE A 170 2.76 5.17 -30.22
CA PHE A 170 3.33 4.33 -29.17
C PHE A 170 2.56 4.45 -27.85
N ILE A 171 2.30 5.66 -27.38
CA ILE A 171 1.54 5.91 -26.13
C ILE A 171 0.13 5.30 -26.24
N ASN A 172 -0.53 5.48 -27.38
CA ASN A 172 -1.86 4.90 -27.61
C ASN A 172 -1.84 3.37 -27.57
N GLN A 173 -0.81 2.72 -28.13
CA GLN A 173 -0.65 1.28 -28.00
C GLN A 173 -0.44 0.85 -26.53
N MET A 174 0.35 1.59 -25.76
CA MET A 174 0.56 1.30 -24.33
C MET A 174 -0.75 1.36 -23.54
N LYS A 175 -1.59 2.37 -23.80
CA LYS A 175 -2.93 2.49 -23.20
C LYS A 175 -3.87 1.36 -23.64
N GLN A 176 -3.85 0.97 -24.91
CA GLN A 176 -4.63 -0.16 -25.43
C GLN A 176 -4.24 -1.49 -24.76
N ASN A 177 -2.96 -1.65 -24.44
CA ASN A 177 -2.42 -2.77 -23.67
C ASN A 177 -2.72 -2.67 -22.15
N LYS A 178 -3.61 -1.75 -21.74
CA LYS A 178 -4.07 -1.54 -20.36
C LYS A 178 -2.96 -1.15 -19.38
N PHE A 179 -1.88 -0.54 -19.87
CA PHE A 179 -0.95 0.14 -18.98
C PHE A 179 -1.55 1.48 -18.56
N ASP A 180 -1.58 1.72 -17.26
CA ASP A 180 -1.96 3.02 -16.69
C ASP A 180 -0.74 3.95 -16.81
N VAL A 181 -0.68 4.70 -17.90
CA VAL A 181 0.47 5.54 -18.26
C VAL A 181 0.05 6.99 -18.46
N ASP A 182 0.86 7.88 -17.90
CA ASP A 182 0.77 9.32 -18.14
C ASP A 182 1.57 9.68 -19.40
N ASP A 183 0.97 10.47 -20.29
CA ASP A 183 1.59 10.83 -21.57
C ASP A 183 2.87 11.63 -21.40
N THR A 184 2.91 12.49 -20.39
CA THR A 184 4.08 13.32 -20.08
C THR A 184 5.20 12.45 -19.55
N ASP A 185 4.90 11.56 -18.61
CA ASP A 185 5.88 10.63 -18.03
C ASP A 185 6.47 9.68 -19.10
N ILE A 186 5.65 9.16 -20.02
CA ILE A 186 6.16 8.32 -21.11
C ILE A 186 7.04 9.11 -22.07
N LYS A 187 6.65 10.33 -22.46
CA LYS A 187 7.48 11.21 -23.31
C LYS A 187 8.83 11.50 -22.67
N ASP A 188 8.83 11.83 -21.38
CA ASP A 188 10.05 12.08 -20.61
C ASP A 188 10.94 10.83 -20.54
N LYS A 189 10.36 9.64 -20.34
CA LYS A 189 11.12 8.37 -20.33
C LYS A 189 11.72 8.01 -21.68
N ILE A 190 10.98 8.20 -22.78
CA ILE A 190 11.49 8.01 -24.14
C ILE A 190 12.68 8.93 -24.38
N GLU A 191 12.55 10.22 -24.05
CA GLU A 191 13.62 11.19 -24.22
C GLU A 191 14.84 10.87 -23.34
N LYS A 192 14.60 10.48 -22.09
CA LYS A 192 15.66 10.06 -21.16
C LYS A 192 16.44 8.86 -21.68
N GLU A 193 15.77 7.83 -22.19
CA GLU A 193 16.43 6.65 -22.77
C GLU A 193 17.15 7.02 -24.09
N ARG A 194 16.58 7.88 -24.93
CA ARG A 194 17.24 8.38 -26.15
C ARG A 194 18.53 9.13 -25.82
N LEU A 195 18.49 10.05 -24.86
CA LEU A 195 19.65 10.79 -24.39
C LEU A 195 20.69 9.83 -23.79
N PHE A 196 20.26 8.85 -22.99
CA PHE A 196 21.15 7.83 -22.43
C PHE A 196 21.93 7.08 -23.52
N ARG A 197 21.24 6.61 -24.57
CA ARG A 197 21.86 5.95 -25.74
C ARG A 197 22.80 6.87 -26.51
N LYS A 198 22.43 8.15 -26.66
CA LYS A 198 23.24 9.14 -27.39
C LYS A 198 24.56 9.45 -26.69
N PHE A 199 24.56 9.51 -25.36
CA PHE A 199 25.71 9.94 -24.57
C PHE A 199 26.50 8.80 -23.93
N ASN A 200 26.12 7.53 -24.15
CA ASN A 200 26.84 6.33 -23.70
C ASN A 200 27.38 6.46 -22.27
N TYR A 201 26.51 6.80 -21.31
CA TYR A 201 26.89 6.76 -19.91
C TYR A 201 27.22 5.30 -19.54
N MET A 202 28.53 5.03 -19.35
CA MET A 202 29.07 3.70 -19.03
C MET A 202 28.52 3.12 -17.71
N GLU A 203 27.86 3.93 -16.89
CA GLU A 203 27.28 3.51 -15.61
C GLU A 203 25.76 3.75 -15.58
N ARG A 204 24.99 2.81 -16.15
CA ARG A 204 23.55 2.74 -15.85
C ARG A 204 23.41 2.24 -14.41
N ARG A 205 23.03 3.12 -13.48
CA ARG A 205 22.57 2.68 -12.17
C ARG A 205 21.25 1.92 -12.36
N GLU A 206 21.23 0.67 -11.93
CA GLU A 206 20.02 -0.13 -11.88
C GLU A 206 19.00 0.57 -10.98
N SER A 207 17.81 0.83 -11.52
CA SER A 207 16.71 1.42 -10.76
C SER A 207 16.17 0.45 -9.72
N GLU A 208 15.48 0.97 -8.70
CA GLU A 208 14.82 0.14 -7.69
C GLU A 208 13.81 -0.83 -8.33
N ASP A 209 12.99 -0.34 -9.27
CA ASP A 209 12.02 -1.16 -10.01
C ASP A 209 12.71 -2.31 -10.78
N GLU A 210 13.83 -2.03 -11.46
CA GLU A 210 14.62 -3.08 -12.15
C GLU A 210 15.17 -4.13 -11.17
N LYS A 211 15.66 -3.69 -10.00
CA LYS A 211 16.12 -4.61 -8.94
C LYS A 211 14.99 -5.51 -8.46
N ILE A 212 13.82 -4.93 -8.17
CA ILE A 212 12.64 -5.65 -7.68
C ILE A 212 12.18 -6.66 -8.71
N SER A 213 12.00 -6.26 -9.98
CA SER A 213 11.58 -7.17 -11.04
C SER A 213 12.57 -8.32 -11.22
N ARG A 214 13.87 -8.05 -11.25
CA ARG A 214 14.90 -9.10 -11.37
C ARG A 214 14.89 -10.07 -10.19
N GLN A 215 14.81 -9.55 -8.98
CA GLN A 215 14.74 -10.39 -7.77
C GLN A 215 13.48 -11.25 -7.78
N CYS A 216 12.30 -10.68 -8.08
CA CYS A 216 11.07 -11.44 -8.22
C CYS A 216 11.20 -12.53 -9.29
N THR A 217 11.69 -12.22 -10.49
CA THR A 217 11.90 -13.24 -11.54
C THR A 217 12.84 -14.35 -11.09
N ALA A 218 13.92 -14.02 -10.36
CA ALA A 218 14.81 -15.02 -9.77
C ALA A 218 14.10 -15.89 -8.73
N LEU A 219 13.23 -15.30 -7.90
CA LEU A 219 12.43 -16.02 -6.90
C LEU A 219 11.47 -17.03 -7.55
N PHE A 220 10.84 -16.69 -8.68
CA PHE A 220 9.99 -17.60 -9.47
C PHE A 220 10.73 -18.86 -9.95
N ASN A 221 12.06 -18.79 -10.07
CA ASN A 221 12.93 -19.90 -10.47
C ASN A 221 13.67 -20.55 -9.29
N SER A 222 13.45 -20.08 -8.06
CA SER A 222 14.16 -20.57 -6.87
C SER A 222 13.43 -21.72 -6.16
N ASN A 223 14.13 -22.42 -5.27
CA ASN A 223 13.54 -23.42 -4.38
C ASN A 223 12.86 -22.80 -3.14
N ASN A 224 13.00 -21.49 -2.91
CA ASN A 224 12.47 -20.79 -1.75
C ASN A 224 11.02 -20.33 -1.93
N LYS A 225 10.26 -20.99 -2.81
CA LYS A 225 8.90 -20.54 -3.17
C LYS A 225 7.95 -20.49 -1.98
N ILE A 226 8.17 -21.38 -1.01
CA ILE A 226 7.35 -21.49 0.20
C ILE A 226 7.36 -20.18 1.03
N ASN A 227 8.46 -19.42 1.01
CA ASN A 227 8.56 -18.17 1.76
C ASN A 227 7.86 -16.98 1.07
N TYR A 228 7.31 -17.17 -0.13
CA TYR A 228 6.67 -16.09 -0.89
C TYR A 228 5.32 -16.52 -1.45
N GLU A 229 4.61 -17.42 -0.76
CA GLU A 229 3.31 -17.92 -1.17
C GLU A 229 2.33 -16.78 -1.49
N TYR A 230 2.34 -15.70 -0.69
CA TYR A 230 1.52 -14.52 -0.94
C TYR A 230 1.72 -13.88 -2.34
N ILE A 231 2.91 -13.98 -2.94
CA ILE A 231 3.21 -13.52 -4.30
C ILE A 231 2.73 -14.55 -5.33
N PHE A 232 3.06 -15.84 -5.13
CA PHE A 232 2.78 -16.89 -6.12
C PHE A 232 1.31 -17.29 -6.21
N SER A 233 0.52 -17.08 -5.16
CA SER A 233 -0.93 -17.29 -5.18
C SER A 233 -1.68 -16.16 -5.90
N ASP A 234 -1.00 -15.07 -6.26
CA ASP A 234 -1.61 -13.91 -6.89
C ASP A 234 -1.56 -14.01 -8.43
N LYS A 235 -2.73 -14.17 -9.05
CA LYS A 235 -2.84 -14.39 -10.50
C LYS A 235 -2.30 -13.22 -11.32
N GLU A 236 -2.46 -11.97 -10.86
CA GLU A 236 -1.97 -10.80 -11.58
C GLU A 236 -0.44 -10.81 -11.59
N LEU A 237 0.18 -11.07 -10.43
CA LEU A 237 1.65 -11.13 -10.32
C LEU A 237 2.27 -12.27 -11.12
N VAL A 238 1.64 -13.44 -11.13
CA VAL A 238 2.09 -14.57 -11.95
C VAL A 238 2.05 -14.21 -13.44
N GLN A 239 0.95 -13.61 -13.91
CA GLN A 239 0.81 -13.19 -15.30
C GLN A 239 1.85 -12.12 -15.67
N LEU A 240 1.98 -11.06 -14.86
CA LEU A 240 2.95 -9.99 -15.09
C LEU A 240 4.39 -10.48 -15.12
N THR A 241 4.72 -11.50 -14.31
CA THR A 241 6.05 -12.12 -14.34
C THR A 241 6.30 -12.83 -15.67
N MET A 242 5.32 -13.56 -16.20
CA MET A 242 5.42 -14.20 -17.52
C MET A 242 5.56 -13.16 -18.63
N ASP A 243 4.75 -12.10 -18.59
CA ASP A 243 4.79 -11.01 -19.57
C ASP A 243 6.15 -10.29 -19.56
N PHE A 244 6.69 -10.01 -18.38
CA PHE A 244 8.00 -9.39 -18.21
C PHE A 244 9.15 -10.26 -18.72
N VAL A 245 9.13 -11.57 -18.42
CA VAL A 245 10.13 -12.52 -18.93
C VAL A 245 10.08 -12.58 -20.46
N SER A 246 8.88 -12.63 -21.04
CA SER A 246 8.68 -12.68 -22.48
C SER A 246 9.23 -11.42 -23.17
N ALA A 247 8.88 -10.23 -22.65
CA ALA A 247 9.39 -8.95 -23.14
C ALA A 247 10.93 -8.87 -23.07
N THR A 248 11.53 -9.43 -22.01
CA THR A 248 12.99 -9.43 -21.84
C THR A 248 13.69 -10.38 -22.81
N VAL A 249 13.13 -11.56 -23.05
CA VAL A 249 13.68 -12.55 -24.00
C VAL A 249 13.63 -12.01 -25.43
N ASP A 250 12.53 -11.35 -25.82
CA ASP A 250 12.39 -10.77 -27.15
C ASP A 250 13.41 -9.65 -27.39
N GLN A 251 13.71 -8.84 -26.38
CA GLN A 251 14.75 -7.81 -26.47
C GLN A 251 16.14 -8.43 -26.68
N ILE A 252 16.52 -9.44 -25.89
CA ILE A 252 17.82 -10.12 -26.00
C ILE A 252 18.00 -10.76 -27.38
N ARG A 253 16.91 -11.32 -27.97
CA ARG A 253 16.96 -11.89 -29.32
C ARG A 253 17.24 -10.83 -30.38
N LYS A 254 16.63 -9.66 -30.29
CA LYS A 254 16.84 -8.54 -31.22
C LYS A 254 18.27 -7.98 -31.16
N GLU A 255 18.88 -7.96 -29.97
CA GLU A 255 20.27 -7.47 -29.79
C GLU A 255 21.35 -8.43 -30.33
N ARG A 256 21.00 -9.69 -30.63
CA ARG A 256 21.94 -10.72 -31.12
C ARG A 256 21.86 -10.97 -32.64
N GLN A 257 20.96 -10.30 -33.35
CA GLN A 257 20.80 -10.37 -34.80
C GLN A 257 21.44 -9.15 -35.47
#